data_AF-A0AAU6LE41-F1
#
_entry.id   AF-A0AAU6LE41-F1
#
_cell.length_a   1.000
_cell.length_b   1.000
_cell.length_c   1.000
_cell.angle_alpha   90.00
_cell.angle_beta   90.00
_cell.angle_gamma   90.00
#
_symmetry.space_group_name_H-M   'P 1'
#
loop_
_entity.id
_entity.type
_entity.pdbx_description
1 polymer ?
#
loop_
_entity_poly.entity_id
_entity_poly.type
_entity_poly.pdbx_seq_one_letter_code
_entity_poly.pdbx_strand_id
1 'polypeptide(L)'
;MTSFGPTGFQLVLLRRMADFQPDLADEARRRLGASLADQREANKRWQAMVRSPRSRGALARYRSVLGPPERAEHRTIGDLECEALLWPLPLWPDLRFEVLAAPDGAVWNEWLVRAPGARGPALESPDDLRPWSATVDEVARAFAPVRPMEGTAPTRWRLAFAAQGRPCVAEFTYGLLQRFALAAGEGTS
;
A
#
# COMPACT_ATOMS: atom_id res chain seq x y z
N MET A 1 -14.19 18.39 -14.33
CA MET A 1 -12.90 18.26 -13.61
C MET A 1 -13.19 17.59 -12.27
N THR A 2 -12.78 16.33 -12.10
CA THR A 2 -12.85 15.68 -10.78
C THR A 2 -11.92 16.44 -9.83
N SER A 3 -12.46 16.87 -8.68
CA SER A 3 -11.64 17.39 -7.58
C SER A 3 -10.61 16.33 -7.18
N PHE A 4 -9.39 16.72 -6.82
CA PHE A 4 -8.29 15.79 -6.57
C PHE A 4 -8.70 14.72 -5.54
N GLY A 5 -9.14 15.07 -4.34
CA GLY A 5 -9.90 14.20 -3.43
C GLY A 5 -9.41 12.74 -3.25
N PRO A 6 -10.28 11.84 -2.76
CA PRO A 6 -9.98 10.41 -2.67
C PRO A 6 -9.77 9.73 -4.03
N THR A 7 -10.50 10.16 -5.07
CA THR A 7 -10.38 9.57 -6.42
C THR A 7 -9.01 9.86 -7.04
N GLY A 8 -8.57 11.11 -7.04
CA GLY A 8 -7.25 11.49 -7.53
C GLY A 8 -6.12 10.91 -6.68
N PHE A 9 -6.30 10.74 -5.37
CA PHE A 9 -5.35 10.00 -4.55
C PHE A 9 -5.19 8.54 -4.99
N GLN A 10 -6.29 7.83 -5.27
CA GLN A 10 -6.22 6.47 -5.81
C GLN A 10 -5.51 6.42 -7.17
N LEU A 11 -5.64 7.45 -8.01
CA LEU A 11 -4.87 7.54 -9.26
C LEU A 11 -3.35 7.68 -9.04
N VAL A 12 -2.92 8.28 -7.92
CA VAL A 12 -1.50 8.32 -7.51
C VAL A 12 -1.03 6.92 -7.13
N LEU A 13 -1.81 6.19 -6.32
CA LEU A 13 -1.48 4.82 -5.94
C LEU A 13 -1.35 3.92 -7.18
N LEU A 14 -2.33 4.00 -8.08
CA LEU A 14 -2.35 3.24 -9.32
C LEU A 14 -1.16 3.55 -10.23
N ARG A 15 -0.73 4.83 -10.33
CA ARG A 15 0.42 5.20 -11.15
C ARG A 15 1.70 4.49 -10.69
N ARG A 16 1.83 4.27 -9.37
CA ARG A 16 2.98 3.58 -8.78
C ARG A 16 2.86 2.06 -8.91
N MET A 17 1.66 1.51 -8.69
CA MET A 17 1.40 0.07 -8.87
C MET A 17 1.57 -0.37 -10.33
N ALA A 18 1.31 0.52 -11.30
CA ALA A 18 1.54 0.27 -12.72
C ALA A 18 3.00 -0.06 -13.08
N ASP A 19 3.96 0.28 -12.21
CA ASP A 19 5.37 -0.13 -12.41
C ASP A 19 5.55 -1.66 -12.32
N PHE A 20 4.63 -2.37 -11.67
CA PHE A 20 4.62 -3.84 -11.58
C PHE A 20 3.44 -4.46 -12.33
N GLN A 21 2.28 -3.81 -12.29
CA GLN A 21 1.00 -4.34 -12.77
C GLN A 21 0.31 -3.35 -13.72
N PRO A 22 0.87 -3.09 -14.92
CA PRO A 22 0.38 -2.04 -15.81
C PRO A 22 -1.07 -2.27 -16.26
N ASP A 23 -1.42 -3.50 -16.65
CA ASP A 23 -2.77 -3.81 -17.17
C ASP A 23 -3.85 -3.72 -16.09
N LEU A 24 -3.57 -4.29 -14.91
CA LEU A 24 -4.47 -4.24 -13.76
C LEU A 24 -4.66 -2.80 -13.26
N ALA A 25 -3.59 -2.01 -13.25
CA ALA A 25 -3.64 -0.58 -12.92
C ALA A 25 -4.45 0.22 -13.94
N ASP A 26 -4.33 -0.09 -15.23
CA ASP A 26 -5.10 0.57 -16.27
C ASP A 26 -6.59 0.23 -16.18
N GLU A 27 -6.93 -1.03 -15.94
CA GLU A 27 -8.31 -1.46 -15.71
C GLU A 27 -8.93 -0.77 -14.50
N ALA A 28 -8.21 -0.73 -13.37
CA ALA A 28 -8.64 -0.02 -12.17
C ALA A 28 -8.86 1.48 -12.42
N ARG A 29 -7.95 2.12 -13.16
CA ARG A 29 -8.10 3.53 -13.57
C ARG A 29 -9.37 3.74 -14.40
N ARG A 30 -9.65 2.85 -15.37
CA ARG A 30 -10.87 2.91 -16.19
C ARG A 30 -12.13 2.71 -15.35
N ARG A 31 -12.11 1.81 -14.36
CA ARG A 31 -13.22 1.62 -13.40
C ARG A 31 -13.52 2.88 -12.57
N LEU A 32 -12.50 3.70 -12.30
CA LEU A 32 -12.67 5.02 -11.67
C LEU A 32 -13.15 6.12 -12.65
N GLY A 33 -13.39 5.79 -13.93
CA GLY A 33 -13.82 6.74 -14.95
C GLY A 33 -12.74 7.77 -15.32
N ALA A 34 -11.49 7.53 -14.97
CA ALA A 34 -10.39 8.48 -15.16
C ALA A 34 -9.64 8.19 -16.46
N SER A 35 -9.21 9.23 -17.17
CA SER A 35 -8.29 9.13 -18.30
C SER A 35 -6.82 9.05 -17.86
N LEU A 36 -5.90 8.76 -18.79
CA LEU A 36 -4.46 8.88 -18.53
C LEU A 36 -4.07 10.33 -18.20
N ALA A 37 -4.76 11.31 -18.79
CA ALA A 37 -4.53 12.73 -18.51
C ALA A 37 -4.92 13.07 -17.06
N ASP A 38 -6.06 12.56 -16.59
CA ASP A 38 -6.48 12.72 -15.20
C ASP A 38 -5.47 12.12 -14.23
N GLN A 39 -4.96 10.92 -14.53
CA GLN A 39 -3.92 10.29 -13.71
C GLN A 39 -2.64 11.13 -13.69
N ARG A 40 -2.18 11.65 -14.83
CA ARG A 40 -0.98 12.51 -14.89
C ARG A 40 -1.17 13.79 -14.06
N GLU A 41 -2.32 14.44 -14.19
CA GLU A 41 -2.64 15.66 -13.43
C GLU A 41 -2.75 15.37 -11.92
N ALA A 42 -3.37 14.27 -11.52
CA ALA A 42 -3.42 13.83 -10.14
C ALA A 42 -2.01 13.63 -9.56
N ASN A 43 -1.13 12.94 -10.28
CA ASN A 43 0.26 12.74 -9.86
C ASN A 43 1.03 14.05 -9.77
N LYS A 44 0.85 14.97 -10.73
CA LYS A 44 1.46 16.30 -10.70
C LYS A 44 1.05 17.08 -9.45
N ARG A 45 -0.25 17.10 -9.13
CA ARG A 45 -0.78 17.78 -7.93
C ARG A 45 -0.26 17.17 -6.64
N TRP A 46 -0.23 15.84 -6.54
CA TRP A 46 0.33 15.15 -5.38
C TRP A 46 1.79 15.50 -5.15
N GLN A 47 2.61 15.44 -6.21
CA GLN A 47 4.03 15.77 -6.14
C GLN A 47 4.27 17.24 -5.76
N ALA A 48 3.43 18.16 -6.24
CA ALA A 48 3.49 19.56 -5.82
C ALA A 48 3.18 19.72 -4.32
N MET A 49 2.20 18.98 -3.79
CA MET A 49 1.89 19.00 -2.35
C MET A 49 3.01 18.39 -1.49
N VAL A 50 3.61 17.29 -1.93
CA VAL A 50 4.73 16.63 -1.22
C VAL A 50 5.95 17.55 -1.14
N ARG A 51 6.25 18.29 -2.21
CA ARG A 51 7.41 19.20 -2.28
C ARG A 51 7.16 20.57 -1.66
N SER A 52 5.94 20.88 -1.24
CA SER A 52 5.60 22.21 -0.74
C SER A 52 6.24 22.47 0.63
N PRO A 53 7.14 23.47 0.76
CA PRO A 53 7.75 23.82 2.04
C PRO A 53 6.74 24.42 3.03
N ARG A 54 5.55 24.81 2.55
CA ARG A 54 4.45 25.34 3.37
C ARG A 54 3.46 24.25 3.83
N SER A 55 3.74 22.98 3.58
CA SER A 55 2.82 21.91 4.00
C SER A 55 2.81 21.79 5.53
N ARG A 56 1.62 21.63 6.11
CA ARG A 56 1.40 21.47 7.57
C ARG A 56 1.84 20.08 8.08
N GLY A 57 2.89 19.49 7.50
CA GLY A 57 3.34 18.12 7.76
C GLY A 57 2.68 17.07 6.86
N ALA A 58 3.25 15.85 6.86
CA ALA A 58 2.81 14.76 5.99
C ALA A 58 1.38 14.30 6.30
N LEU A 59 1.04 14.15 7.58
CA LEU A 59 -0.32 13.75 7.99
C LEU A 59 -1.40 14.74 7.56
N ALA A 60 -1.13 16.05 7.69
CA ALA A 60 -2.08 17.09 7.29
C ALA A 60 -2.40 17.05 5.79
N ARG A 61 -1.44 16.64 4.95
CA ARG A 61 -1.65 16.44 3.51
C ARG A 61 -2.67 15.32 3.25
N TYR A 62 -2.57 14.17 3.93
CA TYR A 62 -3.56 13.09 3.78
C TYR A 62 -4.95 13.55 4.23
N ARG A 63 -5.06 14.19 5.40
CA ARG A 63 -6.34 14.75 5.90
C ARG A 63 -6.95 15.77 4.92
N SER A 64 -6.14 16.62 4.27
CA SER A 64 -6.65 17.59 3.29
C SER A 64 -7.18 16.97 1.99
N VAL A 65 -6.65 15.80 1.61
CA VAL A 65 -6.99 15.12 0.35
C VAL A 65 -8.10 14.10 0.54
N LEU A 66 -8.01 13.32 1.62
CA LEU A 66 -8.91 12.21 1.93
C LEU A 66 -10.07 12.62 2.84
N GLY A 67 -10.01 13.80 3.46
CA GLY A 67 -10.98 14.22 4.47
C GLY A 67 -10.69 13.61 5.84
N PRO A 68 -11.67 13.62 6.77
CA PRO A 68 -11.51 12.95 8.07
C PRO A 68 -11.35 11.43 7.86
N PRO A 69 -10.51 10.76 8.68
CA PRO A 69 -10.43 9.30 8.65
C PRO A 69 -11.75 8.68 9.10
N GLU A 70 -12.05 7.49 8.59
CA GLU A 70 -13.17 6.67 9.07
C GLU A 70 -12.90 6.18 10.50
N ARG A 71 -11.63 5.85 10.79
CA ARG A 71 -11.19 5.40 12.11
C ARG A 71 -9.82 5.98 12.45
N ALA A 72 -9.64 6.34 13.71
CA ALA A 72 -8.37 6.70 14.30
C ALA A 72 -8.15 5.87 15.56
N GLU A 73 -6.99 5.26 15.70
CA GLU A 73 -6.62 4.42 16.84
C GLU A 73 -5.27 4.86 17.39
N HIS A 74 -5.17 4.98 18.72
CA HIS A 74 -3.88 5.11 19.37
C HIS A 74 -3.26 3.71 19.52
N ARG A 75 -1.98 3.58 19.18
CA ARG A 75 -1.22 2.34 19.26
C ARG A 75 0.13 2.57 19.90
N THR A 76 0.53 1.61 20.72
CA THR A 76 1.89 1.51 21.25
C THR A 76 2.61 0.39 20.50
N ILE A 77 3.70 0.71 19.80
CA ILE A 77 4.55 -0.24 19.08
C ILE A 77 5.92 -0.22 19.75
N GLY A 78 6.21 -1.24 20.58
CA GLY A 78 7.38 -1.20 21.45
C GLY A 78 7.23 -0.10 22.50
N ASP A 79 8.12 0.87 22.48
CA ASP A 79 8.11 2.09 23.30
C ASP A 79 7.56 3.33 22.57
N LEU A 80 7.16 3.16 21.31
CA LEU A 80 6.69 4.24 20.44
C LEU A 80 5.17 4.36 20.46
N GLU A 81 4.67 5.55 20.79
CA GLU A 81 3.26 5.92 20.66
C GLU A 81 2.98 6.43 19.25
N CYS A 82 1.85 6.02 18.65
CA CYS A 82 1.44 6.44 17.33
C CYS A 82 -0.08 6.44 17.14
N GLU A 83 -0.54 7.18 16.14
CA GLU A 83 -1.93 7.18 15.69
C GLU A 83 -2.01 6.41 14.36
N ALA A 84 -2.87 5.40 14.28
CA ALA A 84 -3.23 4.73 13.04
C ALA A 84 -4.53 5.35 12.51
N LEU A 85 -4.46 6.00 11.35
CA LEU A 85 -5.58 6.67 10.71
C LEU A 85 -5.99 5.93 9.44
N LEU A 86 -7.26 5.54 9.35
CA LEU A 86 -7.77 4.68 8.29
C LEU A 86 -8.76 5.44 7.41
N TRP A 87 -8.52 5.45 6.10
CA TRP A 87 -9.47 6.00 5.11
C TRP A 87 -10.00 4.91 4.18
N PRO A 88 -11.31 4.95 3.86
CA PRO A 88 -11.88 4.09 2.83
C PRO A 88 -11.42 4.57 1.45
N LEU A 89 -11.13 3.61 0.57
CA LEU A 89 -10.82 3.87 -0.83
C LEU A 89 -11.78 3.09 -1.72
N PRO A 90 -12.65 3.75 -2.51
CA PRO A 90 -13.68 3.09 -3.32
C PRO A 90 -13.20 1.95 -4.25
N LEU A 91 -11.95 2.01 -4.73
CA LEU A 91 -11.37 0.98 -5.57
C LEU A 91 -11.10 -0.34 -4.82
N TRP A 92 -10.86 -0.25 -3.50
CA TRP A 92 -10.59 -1.38 -2.63
C TRP A 92 -11.54 -1.35 -1.42
N PRO A 93 -12.81 -1.75 -1.59
CA PRO A 93 -13.85 -1.59 -0.55
C PRO A 93 -13.53 -2.34 0.75
N ASP A 94 -12.84 -3.48 0.65
CA ASP A 94 -12.43 -4.30 1.79
C ASP A 94 -11.07 -3.89 2.39
N LEU A 95 -10.44 -2.83 1.87
CA LEU A 95 -9.18 -2.30 2.39
C LEU A 95 -9.37 -0.90 2.95
N ARG A 96 -8.41 -0.48 3.75
CA ARG A 96 -8.24 0.91 4.19
C ARG A 96 -6.84 1.36 3.86
N PHE A 97 -6.71 2.63 3.48
CA PHE A 97 -5.42 3.27 3.47
C PHE A 97 -5.12 3.72 4.89
N GLU A 98 -4.19 3.04 5.55
CA GLU A 98 -3.69 3.35 6.87
C GLU A 98 -2.47 4.25 6.76
N VAL A 99 -2.52 5.38 7.47
CA VAL A 99 -1.33 6.18 7.77
C VAL A 99 -1.04 5.99 9.25
N LEU A 100 0.14 5.47 9.55
CA LEU A 100 0.66 5.48 10.91
C LEU A 100 1.48 6.73 11.11
N ALA A 101 1.12 7.53 12.11
CA ALA A 101 1.78 8.79 12.40
C ALA A 101 2.26 8.87 13.84
N ALA A 102 3.44 9.45 14.03
CA ALA A 102 3.93 9.89 15.33
C ALA A 102 3.08 11.04 15.89
N PRO A 103 3.18 11.34 17.20
CA PRO A 103 2.45 12.43 17.83
C PRO A 103 2.78 13.82 17.24
N ASP A 104 3.97 13.99 16.66
CA ASP A 104 4.39 15.21 15.96
C ASP A 104 3.83 15.32 14.53
N GLY A 105 3.08 14.32 14.06
CA GLY A 105 2.50 14.23 12.73
C GLY A 105 3.45 13.71 11.64
N ALA A 106 4.66 13.25 12.01
CA ALA A 106 5.53 12.50 11.11
C ALA A 106 4.87 11.18 10.73
N VAL A 107 4.92 10.82 9.44
CA VAL A 107 4.32 9.58 8.93
C VAL A 107 5.39 8.49 8.90
N TRP A 108 5.15 7.38 9.58
CA TRP A 108 6.05 6.23 9.64
C TRP A 108 5.77 5.22 8.53
N ASN A 109 4.50 4.91 8.27
CA ASN A 109 4.11 4.04 7.16
C ASN A 109 2.75 4.45 6.58
N GLU A 110 2.58 4.11 5.30
CA GLU A 110 1.39 4.41 4.52
C GLU A 110 0.98 3.20 3.67
N TRP A 111 0.09 2.36 4.19
CA TRP A 111 -0.22 1.05 3.61
C TRP A 111 -1.71 0.86 3.36
N LEU A 112 -2.04 0.04 2.37
CA LEU A 112 -3.33 -0.60 2.26
C LEU A 112 -3.36 -1.79 3.22
N VAL A 113 -4.27 -1.73 4.19
CA VAL A 113 -4.50 -2.77 5.20
C VAL A 113 -5.92 -3.32 5.05
N ARG A 114 -6.15 -4.54 5.54
CA ARG A 114 -7.49 -5.12 5.56
C ARG A 114 -8.40 -4.26 6.43
N ALA A 115 -9.58 -3.91 5.93
CA ALA A 115 -10.55 -3.17 6.74
C ALA A 115 -10.93 -3.98 7.99
N PRO A 116 -11.10 -3.35 9.17
CA PRO A 116 -11.54 -4.04 10.37
C PRO A 116 -12.82 -4.84 10.13
N GLY A 117 -12.80 -6.15 10.43
CA GLY A 117 -13.93 -7.06 10.23
C GLY A 117 -14.08 -7.61 8.80
N ALA A 118 -13.36 -7.09 7.81
CA ALA A 118 -13.33 -7.68 6.47
C ALA A 118 -12.50 -8.98 6.48
N ARG A 119 -12.93 -9.97 5.69
CA ARG A 119 -12.21 -11.24 5.56
C ARG A 119 -10.99 -11.07 4.66
N GLY A 120 -9.83 -11.52 5.13
CA GLY A 120 -8.63 -11.64 4.31
C GLY A 120 -8.68 -12.85 3.35
N PRO A 121 -7.74 -12.94 2.41
CA PRO A 121 -7.62 -14.11 1.54
C PRO A 121 -7.18 -15.35 2.33
N ALA A 122 -7.61 -16.53 1.90
CA ALA A 122 -7.01 -17.78 2.31
C ALA A 122 -5.74 -18.00 1.47
N LEU A 123 -4.57 -18.03 2.12
CA LEU A 123 -3.27 -18.20 1.49
C LEU A 123 -2.69 -19.54 1.92
N GLU A 124 -2.97 -20.59 1.16
CA GLU A 124 -2.51 -21.96 1.45
C GLU A 124 -1.25 -22.30 0.66
N SER A 125 -1.07 -21.65 -0.48
CA SER A 125 0.02 -21.88 -1.42
C SER A 125 0.54 -20.57 -2.04
N PRO A 126 1.74 -20.58 -2.63
CA PRO A 126 2.21 -19.45 -3.44
C PRO A 126 1.27 -19.07 -4.57
N ASP A 127 0.49 -20.01 -5.12
CA ASP A 127 -0.41 -19.74 -6.24
C ASP A 127 -1.59 -18.82 -5.83
N ASP A 128 -1.88 -18.71 -4.53
CA ASP A 128 -2.88 -17.79 -3.99
C ASP A 128 -2.40 -16.32 -3.98
N LEU A 129 -1.09 -16.09 -4.16
CA LEU A 129 -0.44 -14.78 -4.17
C LEU A 129 -0.62 -14.05 -5.51
N ARG A 130 -1.89 -13.80 -5.85
CA ARG A 130 -2.29 -13.00 -7.01
C ARG A 130 -2.07 -11.50 -6.72
N PRO A 131 -1.71 -10.69 -7.73
CA PRO A 131 -1.58 -9.25 -7.54
C PRO A 131 -2.83 -8.65 -6.90
N TRP A 132 -2.60 -7.82 -5.88
CA TRP A 132 -3.60 -7.09 -5.09
C TRP A 132 -4.54 -7.95 -4.23
N SER A 133 -4.30 -9.26 -4.10
CA SER A 133 -5.14 -10.14 -3.28
C SER A 133 -4.87 -10.02 -1.77
N ALA A 134 -3.61 -9.77 -1.39
CA ALA A 134 -3.14 -9.85 -0.02
C ALA A 134 -2.31 -8.63 0.41
N THR A 135 -2.38 -8.30 1.69
CA THR A 135 -1.51 -7.30 2.34
C THR A 135 -0.19 -7.91 2.81
N VAL A 136 0.79 -7.07 3.14
CA VAL A 136 2.06 -7.49 3.77
C VAL A 136 1.80 -8.33 5.02
N ASP A 137 0.89 -7.91 5.90
CA ASP A 137 0.59 -8.62 7.15
C ASP A 137 -0.09 -9.98 6.92
N GLU A 138 -0.96 -10.06 5.90
CA GLU A 138 -1.62 -11.32 5.52
C GLU A 138 -0.59 -12.33 4.99
N VAL A 139 0.34 -11.90 4.14
CA VAL A 139 1.43 -12.76 3.64
C VAL A 139 2.41 -13.13 4.76
N ALA A 140 2.79 -12.17 5.60
CA ALA A 140 3.71 -12.39 6.72
C ALA A 140 3.18 -13.45 7.70
N ARG A 141 1.87 -13.45 7.96
CA ARG A 141 1.20 -14.41 8.82
C ARG A 141 1.10 -15.80 8.18
N ALA A 142 0.70 -15.86 6.91
CA ALA A 142 0.46 -17.12 6.21
C ALA A 142 1.74 -17.93 5.96
N PHE A 143 2.85 -17.25 5.68
CA PHE A 143 4.12 -17.89 5.29
C PHE A 143 5.23 -17.69 6.31
N ALA A 144 4.89 -17.50 7.58
CA ALA A 144 5.87 -17.37 8.64
C ALA A 144 6.79 -18.61 8.72
N PRO A 145 8.10 -18.45 9.01
CA PRO A 145 8.78 -17.18 9.28
C PRO A 145 9.07 -16.38 8.00
N VAL A 146 9.01 -15.05 8.11
CA VAL A 146 9.36 -14.12 7.03
C VAL A 146 10.54 -13.25 7.41
N ARG A 147 11.33 -12.85 6.41
CA ARG A 147 12.42 -11.88 6.55
C ARG A 147 12.07 -10.61 5.75
N PRO A 148 11.89 -9.46 6.41
CA PRO A 148 11.77 -8.18 5.73
C PRO A 148 13.01 -7.86 4.90
N MET A 149 12.78 -7.25 3.74
CA MET A 149 13.84 -6.80 2.84
C MET A 149 13.54 -5.38 2.38
N GLU A 150 14.61 -4.60 2.18
CA GLU A 150 14.47 -3.24 1.64
C GLU A 150 13.81 -3.28 0.26
N GLY A 151 12.82 -2.42 0.06
CA GLY A 151 12.19 -2.24 -1.23
C GLY A 151 13.06 -1.40 -2.15
N THR A 152 12.84 -1.52 -3.46
CA THR A 152 13.60 -0.74 -4.47
C THR A 152 13.22 0.75 -4.50
N ALA A 153 12.34 1.21 -3.60
CA ALA A 153 11.88 2.59 -3.49
C ALA A 153 11.03 2.84 -2.22
N PRO A 154 10.75 4.10 -1.82
CA PRO A 154 10.12 4.46 -0.54
C PRO A 154 8.75 3.83 -0.23
N THR A 155 7.97 3.46 -1.24
CA THR A 155 6.64 2.84 -1.07
C THR A 155 6.63 1.34 -1.37
N ARG A 156 7.80 0.78 -1.68
CA ARG A 156 7.97 -0.63 -2.01
C ARG A 156 8.47 -1.38 -0.80
N TRP A 157 7.96 -2.58 -0.61
CA TRP A 157 8.36 -3.47 0.46
C TRP A 157 8.57 -4.86 -0.09
N ARG A 158 9.42 -5.66 0.55
CA ARG A 158 9.68 -7.04 0.15
C ARG A 158 9.71 -7.95 1.37
N LEU A 159 9.17 -9.15 1.21
CA LEU A 159 9.26 -10.22 2.20
C LEU A 159 9.88 -11.45 1.55
N ALA A 160 10.96 -11.96 2.12
CA ALA A 160 11.44 -13.30 1.83
C ALA A 160 10.79 -14.30 2.79
N PHE A 161 10.38 -15.45 2.27
CA PHE A 161 9.75 -16.52 3.05
C PHE A 161 9.97 -17.87 2.36
N ALA A 162 9.61 -18.96 3.02
CA ALA A 162 9.58 -20.29 2.41
C ALA A 162 8.14 -20.72 2.20
N ALA A 163 7.85 -21.30 1.03
CA ALA A 163 6.55 -21.89 0.77
C ALA A 163 6.76 -23.23 0.05
N GLN A 164 6.13 -24.28 0.59
CA GLN A 164 6.28 -25.66 0.12
C GLN A 164 7.77 -26.08 -0.01
N GLY A 165 8.59 -25.68 0.98
CA GLY A 165 10.03 -25.97 1.00
C GLY A 165 10.89 -25.17 0.03
N ARG A 166 10.31 -24.20 -0.70
CA ARG A 166 11.03 -23.39 -1.69
C ARG A 166 11.15 -21.94 -1.22
N PRO A 167 12.32 -21.30 -1.39
CA PRO A 167 12.47 -19.91 -1.04
C PRO A 167 11.69 -19.03 -2.03
N CYS A 168 10.99 -18.03 -1.50
CA CYS A 168 10.13 -17.11 -2.23
C CYS A 168 10.43 -15.67 -1.80
N VAL A 169 10.17 -14.71 -2.70
CA VAL A 169 10.14 -13.29 -2.38
C VAL A 169 8.87 -12.67 -2.93
N ALA A 170 8.06 -12.06 -2.06
CA ALA A 170 6.92 -11.24 -2.44
C ALA A 170 7.32 -9.75 -2.44
N GLU A 171 6.82 -9.00 -3.43
CA GLU A 171 7.01 -7.57 -3.55
C GLU A 171 5.67 -6.85 -3.43
N PHE A 172 5.67 -5.75 -2.67
CA PHE A 172 4.50 -4.97 -2.32
C PHE A 172 4.69 -3.51 -2.71
N THR A 173 3.59 -2.82 -2.93
CA THR A 173 3.56 -1.37 -3.10
C THR A 173 2.39 -0.84 -2.25
N TYR A 174 2.67 0.14 -1.39
CA TYR A 174 1.73 0.58 -0.35
C TYR A 174 1.17 -0.60 0.47
N GLY A 175 2.02 -1.55 0.87
CA GLY A 175 1.58 -2.71 1.66
C GLY A 175 0.72 -3.74 0.91
N LEU A 176 0.39 -3.52 -0.37
CA LEU A 176 -0.42 -4.43 -1.17
C LEU A 176 0.43 -5.25 -2.15
N LEU A 177 0.21 -6.56 -2.19
CA LEU A 177 0.98 -7.50 -3.01
C LEU A 177 0.96 -7.11 -4.48
N GLN A 178 2.12 -7.01 -5.12
CA GLN A 178 2.23 -6.73 -6.55
C GLN A 178 2.63 -7.99 -7.32
N ARG A 179 3.58 -8.76 -6.82
CA ARG A 179 4.02 -10.02 -7.44
C ARG A 179 4.78 -10.85 -6.42
N PHE A 180 5.01 -12.11 -6.73
CA PHE A 180 6.00 -12.93 -6.05
C PHE A 180 6.87 -13.65 -7.07
N ALA A 181 8.04 -14.07 -6.62
CA ALA A 181 8.94 -14.91 -7.38
C ALA A 181 9.53 -15.98 -6.47
N LEU A 182 9.78 -17.15 -7.03
CA LEU A 182 10.66 -18.13 -6.41
C LEU A 182 12.07 -17.55 -6.39
N ALA A 183 12.71 -17.51 -5.22
CA ALA A 183 14.09 -17.12 -5.16
C ALA A 183 14.93 -18.19 -5.87
N ALA A 184 15.94 -17.77 -6.63
CA ALA A 184 16.95 -18.70 -7.09
C ALA A 184 17.53 -19.37 -5.83
N GLY A 185 17.46 -20.71 -5.76
CA GLY A 185 18.19 -21.42 -4.72
C GLY A 185 19.65 -21.02 -4.85
N GLU A 186 20.25 -20.52 -3.78
CA GLU A 186 21.70 -20.48 -3.71
C GLU A 186 22.14 -21.93 -3.84
N GLY A 187 22.59 -22.31 -5.04
CA GLY A 187 23.23 -23.58 -5.25
C GLY A 187 24.46 -23.59 -4.35
N THR A 188 24.39 -24.33 -3.25
CA THR A 188 25.57 -24.76 -2.50
C THR A 188 26.49 -25.45 -3.51
N SER A 189 27.52 -24.72 -3.94
CA SER A 189 28.77 -25.30 -4.42
C SER A 189 29.61 -25.72 -3.23
#